data_AF-A0A6M1ZVQ7-F1
#
_entry.id   AF-A0A6M1ZVQ7-F1
#
_cell.length_a   1.000
_cell.length_b   1.000
_cell.length_c   1.000
_cell.angle_alpha   90.00
_cell.angle_beta   90.00
_cell.angle_gamma   90.00
#
_symmetry.space_group_name_H-M   'P 1'
#
loop_
_entity.id
_entity.type
_entity.pdbx_description
1 polymer ?
#
loop_
_entity_poly.entity_id
_entity_poly.type
_entity_poly.pdbx_seq_one_letter_code
_entity_poly.pdbx_strand_id
1 'polypeptide(L)'
;MPDFSELFMQSKGNPIVYKNKTIVMTDYFPFKEGEQLKIKIEKTSSEWKQGVGIYLFGTIEIENIKEKVKDRTFFFENTAPKEIIITLRSEKERQQHSKKLPKKNILGIKNIWDTGDGVIQSWHFGAAMIVEEIENGRRYYCNDGHPDENFDDIVFTVTKLK
;
A
#
# COMPACT_ATOMS: atom_id res chain seq x y z
N MET A 1 8.86 -22.32 -5.49
CA MET A 1 8.77 -20.85 -5.57
C MET A 1 8.37 -20.32 -4.21
N PRO A 2 8.77 -19.09 -3.81
CA PRO A 2 8.59 -18.62 -2.45
C PRO A 2 7.11 -18.38 -2.12
N ASP A 3 6.69 -18.90 -0.97
CA ASP A 3 5.48 -18.44 -0.28
C ASP A 3 5.92 -17.44 0.79
N PHE A 4 5.78 -16.15 0.50
CA PHE A 4 6.16 -15.10 1.45
C PHE A 4 5.20 -15.04 2.65
N SER A 5 3.98 -15.53 2.51
CA SER A 5 3.02 -15.55 3.63
C SER A 5 3.49 -16.46 4.77
N GLU A 6 4.11 -17.61 4.46
CA GLU A 6 4.72 -18.46 5.49
C GLU A 6 5.88 -17.75 6.21
N LEU A 7 6.73 -17.05 5.46
CA LEU A 7 7.84 -16.28 6.03
C LEU A 7 7.31 -15.18 6.96
N PHE A 8 6.26 -14.46 6.55
CA PHE A 8 5.64 -13.44 7.38
C PHE A 8 4.88 -13.99 8.59
N MET A 9 4.29 -15.19 8.49
CA MET A 9 3.74 -15.86 9.67
C MET A 9 4.84 -16.15 10.70
N GLN A 10 6.00 -16.66 10.26
CA GLN A 10 7.14 -16.93 11.13
C GLN A 10 7.71 -15.63 11.74
N SER A 11 7.76 -14.54 10.98
CA SER A 11 8.20 -13.23 11.47
C SER A 11 7.15 -12.49 12.29
N LYS A 12 5.91 -13.01 12.38
CA LYS A 12 4.75 -12.33 12.97
C LYS A 12 4.44 -10.99 12.29
N GLY A 13 4.61 -10.93 10.97
CA GLY A 13 4.38 -9.75 10.13
C GLY A 13 5.50 -8.71 10.18
N ASN A 14 6.63 -8.99 10.86
CA ASN A 14 7.79 -8.12 10.84
C ASN A 14 8.50 -8.16 9.47
N PRO A 15 9.21 -7.08 9.08
CA PRO A 15 10.04 -7.08 7.89
C PRO A 15 11.03 -8.25 7.86
N ILE A 16 11.29 -8.78 6.66
CA ILE A 16 12.14 -9.96 6.45
C ILE A 16 13.26 -9.58 5.49
N VAL A 17 14.47 -10.06 5.77
CA VAL A 17 15.57 -9.97 4.81
C VAL A 17 15.49 -11.17 3.87
N TYR A 18 15.24 -10.90 2.59
CA TYR A 18 15.17 -11.89 1.52
C TYR A 18 16.11 -11.47 0.37
N LYS A 19 17.10 -12.31 0.05
CA LYS A 19 18.11 -12.04 -0.99
C LYS A 19 18.74 -10.63 -0.90
N ASN A 20 19.17 -10.24 0.30
CA ASN A 20 19.73 -8.91 0.64
C ASN A 20 18.80 -7.71 0.44
N LYS A 21 17.49 -7.94 0.26
CA LYS A 21 16.47 -6.91 0.26
C LYS A 21 15.58 -7.08 1.48
N THR A 22 15.12 -5.98 2.05
CA THR A 22 14.08 -6.02 3.08
C THR A 22 12.73 -6.02 2.39
N ILE A 23 11.91 -7.04 2.68
CA ILE A 23 10.54 -7.17 2.20
C ILE A 23 9.54 -6.96 3.34
N VAL A 24 8.37 -6.41 3.01
CA VAL A 24 7.29 -6.11 3.96
C VAL A 24 5.92 -6.49 3.39
N MET A 25 4.96 -6.83 4.26
CA MET A 25 3.54 -6.98 3.89
C MET A 25 2.81 -5.64 3.78
N THR A 26 3.30 -4.66 4.51
CA THR A 26 2.72 -3.33 4.66
C THR A 26 3.84 -2.40 5.04
N ASP A 27 3.90 -1.26 4.37
CA ASP A 27 4.75 -0.16 4.79
C ASP A 27 3.94 0.84 5.63
N TYR A 28 4.62 1.45 6.59
CA TYR A 28 4.07 2.46 7.47
C TYR A 28 4.75 3.79 7.19
N PHE A 29 4.05 4.68 6.51
CA PHE A 29 4.53 5.97 6.05
C PHE A 29 4.10 7.07 7.02
N PRO A 30 5.03 7.76 7.69
CA PRO A 30 4.69 8.85 8.61
C PRO A 30 4.25 10.11 7.86
N PHE A 31 3.17 10.74 8.32
CA PHE A 31 2.65 11.96 7.72
C PHE A 31 2.32 13.05 8.74
N LYS A 32 2.25 14.31 8.29
CA LYS A 32 1.77 15.45 9.10
C LYS A 32 0.30 15.74 8.83
N GLU A 33 -0.41 16.30 9.82
CA GLU A 33 -1.81 16.69 9.64
C GLU A 33 -1.97 17.65 8.45
N GLY A 34 -2.83 17.29 7.49
CA GLY A 34 -3.04 18.06 6.25
C GLY A 34 -1.93 17.89 5.20
N GLU A 35 -0.99 16.96 5.38
CA GLU A 35 0.05 16.69 4.39
C GLU A 35 -0.54 16.09 3.12
N GLN A 36 -0.06 16.59 1.98
CA GLN A 36 -0.46 16.09 0.67
C GLN A 36 0.56 15.10 0.14
N LEU A 37 0.06 13.94 -0.31
CA LEU A 37 0.85 12.93 -0.98
C LEU A 37 0.36 12.74 -2.41
N LYS A 38 1.28 12.48 -3.31
CA LYS A 38 1.00 11.99 -4.65
C LYS A 38 1.33 10.51 -4.72
N ILE A 39 0.34 9.71 -5.09
CA ILE A 39 0.49 8.30 -5.46
C ILE A 39 0.56 8.23 -6.97
N LYS A 40 1.59 7.58 -7.52
CA LYS A 40 1.73 7.38 -8.95
C LYS A 40 2.00 5.92 -9.27
N ILE A 41 1.14 5.31 -10.06
CA ILE A 41 1.37 3.97 -10.62
C ILE A 41 2.32 4.13 -11.82
N GLU A 42 3.49 3.50 -11.74
CA GLU A 42 4.55 3.63 -12.75
C GLU A 42 4.46 2.51 -13.79
N LYS A 43 4.30 1.27 -13.33
CA LYS A 43 4.24 0.07 -14.16
C LYS A 43 3.36 -0.99 -13.48
N THR A 44 2.72 -1.81 -14.29
CA THR A 44 2.12 -3.08 -13.89
C THR A 44 2.51 -4.17 -14.87
N SER A 45 2.64 -5.40 -14.39
CA SER A 45 3.14 -6.54 -15.17
C SER A 45 2.54 -7.88 -14.72
N SER A 46 1.24 -7.89 -14.42
CA SER A 46 0.50 -9.09 -13.99
C SER A 46 -0.72 -9.34 -14.89
N GLU A 47 -1.18 -10.58 -14.95
CA GLU A 47 -2.46 -10.94 -15.56
C GLU A 47 -3.67 -10.58 -14.67
N TRP A 48 -3.44 -10.39 -13.37
CA TRP A 48 -4.43 -9.94 -12.41
C TRP A 48 -4.45 -8.43 -12.30
N LYS A 49 -5.61 -7.86 -11.98
CA LYS A 49 -5.73 -6.42 -11.79
C LYS A 49 -4.97 -6.02 -10.54
N GLN A 50 -4.07 -5.06 -10.68
CA GLN A 50 -3.24 -4.60 -9.58
C GLN A 50 -3.76 -3.31 -8.97
N GLY A 51 -3.44 -3.09 -7.70
CA GLY A 51 -3.78 -1.85 -7.03
C GLY A 51 -2.94 -1.54 -5.80
N VAL A 52 -3.19 -0.35 -5.27
CA VAL A 52 -2.60 0.18 -4.04
C VAL A 52 -3.71 0.33 -3.00
N GLY A 53 -3.57 -0.36 -1.89
CA GLY A 53 -4.41 -0.18 -0.72
C GLY A 53 -3.75 0.76 0.27
N ILE A 54 -4.46 1.81 0.66
CA ILE A 54 -4.02 2.73 1.71
C ILE A 54 -5.03 2.79 2.84
N TYR A 55 -4.53 2.97 4.05
CA TYR A 55 -5.36 3.05 5.24
C TYR A 55 -4.68 3.80 6.37
N LEU A 56 -5.44 4.58 7.12
CA LEU A 56 -4.94 5.31 8.29
C LEU A 56 -6.02 5.37 9.37
N PHE A 57 -5.64 5.94 10.51
CA PHE A 57 -6.59 6.34 11.52
C PHE A 57 -7.07 7.78 11.22
N GLY A 58 -8.05 7.91 10.33
CA GLY A 58 -8.68 9.19 10.01
C GLY A 58 -9.28 9.30 8.62
N THR A 59 -9.13 10.46 7.97
CA THR A 59 -9.77 10.77 6.68
C THR A 59 -8.73 10.92 5.56
N ILE A 60 -9.08 10.37 4.40
CA ILE A 60 -8.36 10.49 3.13
C ILE A 60 -9.20 11.38 2.22
N GLU A 61 -8.72 12.57 1.89
CA GLU A 61 -9.35 13.46 0.90
C GLU A 61 -8.69 13.20 -0.46
N ILE A 62 -9.46 12.77 -1.46
CA ILE A 62 -8.96 12.43 -2.81
C ILE A 62 -9.20 13.65 -3.71
N GLU A 63 -8.16 14.44 -3.93
CA GLU A 63 -8.28 15.78 -4.53
C GLU A 63 -8.80 15.72 -5.98
N ASN A 64 -8.39 14.71 -6.75
CA ASN A 64 -8.76 14.56 -8.15
C ASN A 64 -10.29 14.45 -8.36
N ILE A 65 -11.00 13.84 -7.41
CA ILE A 65 -12.45 13.61 -7.49
C ILE A 65 -13.24 14.36 -6.41
N LYS A 66 -12.55 15.12 -5.55
CA LYS A 66 -13.12 15.87 -4.42
C LYS A 66 -13.96 15.00 -3.47
N GLU A 67 -13.55 13.75 -3.27
CA GLU A 67 -14.20 12.84 -2.33
C GLU A 67 -13.42 12.70 -1.03
N LYS A 68 -14.13 12.31 0.03
CA LYS A 68 -13.54 12.03 1.35
C LYS A 68 -13.92 10.63 1.77
N VAL A 69 -12.91 9.83 2.09
CA VAL A 69 -13.11 8.45 2.53
C VAL A 69 -12.54 8.29 3.93
N LYS A 70 -13.28 7.58 4.77
CA LYS A 70 -12.86 7.28 6.14
C LYS A 70 -12.01 6.01 6.17
N ASP A 71 -10.90 6.09 6.89
CA ASP A 71 -9.96 5.02 7.27
C ASP A 71 -9.23 4.29 6.15
N ARG A 72 -9.83 4.03 4.99
CA ARG A 72 -9.19 3.26 3.92
C ARG A 72 -9.76 3.56 2.55
N THR A 73 -8.93 3.42 1.52
CA THR A 73 -9.38 3.38 0.13
C THR A 73 -8.41 2.54 -0.70
N PHE A 74 -8.85 2.19 -1.91
CA PHE A 74 -8.14 1.31 -2.83
C PHE A 74 -8.07 1.96 -4.21
N PHE A 75 -6.88 2.00 -4.80
CA PHE A 75 -6.65 2.56 -6.13
C PHE A 75 -6.19 1.43 -7.06
N PHE A 76 -7.07 0.95 -7.92
CA PHE A 76 -6.73 -0.04 -8.93
C PHE A 76 -6.24 0.62 -10.21
N GLU A 77 -5.25 0.01 -10.86
CA GLU A 77 -4.62 0.53 -12.07
C GLU A 77 -5.59 0.80 -13.23
N ASN A 78 -6.69 0.05 -13.30
CA ASN A 78 -7.64 0.06 -14.41
C ASN A 78 -8.80 1.02 -14.19
N THR A 79 -8.96 1.57 -12.98
CA THR A 79 -10.06 2.48 -12.63
C THR A 79 -9.57 3.80 -12.03
N ALA A 80 -8.43 3.80 -11.35
CA ALA A 80 -7.84 5.02 -10.79
C ALA A 80 -7.04 5.79 -11.86
N PRO A 81 -7.00 7.13 -11.78
CA PRO A 81 -6.03 7.92 -12.53
C PRO A 81 -4.59 7.45 -12.22
N LYS A 82 -3.67 7.56 -13.19
CA LYS A 82 -2.25 7.20 -12.98
C LYS A 82 -1.58 8.00 -11.87
N GLU A 83 -2.05 9.22 -11.62
CA GLU A 83 -1.58 10.09 -10.54
C GLU A 83 -2.77 10.50 -9.66
N ILE A 84 -2.71 10.13 -8.38
CA ILE A 84 -3.71 10.44 -7.37
C ILE A 84 -3.08 11.36 -6.33
N ILE A 85 -3.71 12.50 -6.07
CA ILE A 85 -3.32 13.40 -5.00
C ILE A 85 -4.28 13.19 -3.83
N ILE A 86 -3.71 12.95 -2.65
CA ILE A 86 -4.45 12.76 -1.41
C ILE A 86 -4.00 13.74 -0.34
N THR A 87 -4.95 14.26 0.44
CA THR A 87 -4.68 15.00 1.69
C THR A 87 -5.04 14.11 2.87
N LEU A 88 -4.12 13.98 3.83
CA LEU A 88 -4.28 13.09 4.98
C LEU A 88 -4.65 13.85 6.25
N ARG A 89 -5.67 13.38 6.96
CA ARG A 89 -6.09 13.93 8.26
C ARG A 89 -6.22 12.84 9.31
N SER A 90 -5.52 12.97 10.42
CA SER A 90 -5.63 12.04 11.54
C SER A 90 -6.82 12.40 12.43
N GLU A 91 -7.55 11.38 12.86
CA GLU A 91 -8.60 11.57 13.86
C GLU A 91 -8.03 11.82 15.26
N LYS A 92 -8.82 12.47 16.12
CA LYS A 92 -8.38 12.80 17.48
C LYS A 92 -8.55 11.62 18.45
N GLU A 93 -9.57 10.78 18.26
CA GLU A 93 -9.98 9.76 19.24
C GLU A 93 -10.22 8.38 18.63
N ARG A 94 -9.52 7.35 19.13
CA ARG A 94 -9.72 5.96 18.69
C ARG A 94 -11.11 5.50 19.12
N GLN A 95 -12.02 5.28 18.18
CA GLN A 95 -13.22 4.50 18.47
C GLN A 95 -12.83 3.06 18.81
N GLN A 96 -13.53 2.44 19.76
CA GLN A 96 -13.18 1.16 20.40
C GLN A 96 -12.99 -0.03 19.41
N HIS A 97 -13.45 0.09 18.16
CA HIS A 97 -13.34 -0.94 17.12
C HIS A 97 -12.13 -0.81 16.16
N SER A 98 -11.23 0.16 16.38
CA SER A 98 -10.11 0.52 15.48
C SER A 98 -8.84 -0.35 15.57
N LYS A 99 -8.88 -1.55 16.17
CA LYS A 99 -7.68 -2.36 16.48
C LYS A 99 -6.80 -2.71 15.26
N LYS A 100 -7.33 -2.65 14.04
CA LYS A 100 -6.60 -2.95 12.78
C LYS A 100 -6.05 -1.73 12.05
N LEU A 101 -6.25 -0.51 12.55
CA LEU A 101 -5.72 0.71 11.94
C LEU A 101 -4.33 1.06 12.52
N PRO A 102 -3.48 1.75 11.73
CA PRO A 102 -2.20 2.26 12.19
C PRO A 102 -2.33 3.20 13.39
N LYS A 103 -1.19 3.56 13.98
CA LYS A 103 -1.14 4.65 14.97
C LYS A 103 -1.50 5.99 14.29
N LYS A 104 -1.83 6.99 15.11
CA LYS A 104 -2.04 8.37 14.64
C LYS A 104 -0.86 8.84 13.78
N ASN A 105 -1.15 9.59 12.71
CA ASN A 105 -0.15 10.15 11.79
C ASN A 105 0.70 9.10 11.04
N ILE A 106 0.18 7.87 10.91
CA ILE A 106 0.79 6.81 10.11
C ILE A 106 -0.19 6.37 9.03
N LEU A 107 0.27 6.38 7.78
CA LEU A 107 -0.42 5.81 6.63
C LEU A 107 0.12 4.39 6.42
N GLY A 108 -0.75 3.39 6.51
CA GLY A 108 -0.48 2.03 6.06
C GLY A 108 -0.64 1.95 4.55
N ILE A 109 0.34 1.36 3.88
CA ILE A 109 0.39 1.18 2.43
C ILE A 109 0.62 -0.31 2.16
N LYS A 110 -0.14 -0.90 1.25
CA LYS A 110 0.03 -2.29 0.80
C LYS A 110 -0.34 -2.45 -0.67
N ASN A 111 0.23 -3.45 -1.34
CA ASN A 111 -0.29 -3.91 -2.62
C ASN A 111 -1.57 -4.72 -2.42
N ILE A 112 -2.43 -4.68 -3.43
CA ILE A 112 -3.67 -5.45 -3.51
C ILE A 112 -3.84 -5.94 -4.95
N TRP A 113 -4.62 -7.00 -5.15
CA TRP A 113 -4.97 -7.48 -6.48
C TRP A 113 -6.40 -8.04 -6.53
N ASP A 114 -6.91 -8.25 -7.73
CA ASP A 114 -8.18 -8.92 -8.04
C ASP A 114 -7.93 -9.93 -9.18
N THR A 115 -8.24 -11.20 -8.92
CA THR A 115 -8.04 -12.32 -9.86
C THR A 115 -9.12 -12.40 -10.94
N GLY A 116 -10.01 -11.41 -11.03
CA GLY A 116 -11.11 -11.32 -11.99
C GLY A 116 -12.48 -11.64 -11.39
N ASP A 117 -12.56 -11.98 -10.11
CA ASP A 117 -13.80 -12.30 -9.40
C ASP A 117 -14.39 -11.10 -8.64
N GLY A 118 -13.69 -9.96 -8.62
CA GLY A 118 -14.08 -8.75 -7.92
C GLY A 118 -13.72 -8.74 -6.43
N VAL A 119 -13.00 -9.74 -5.93
CA VAL A 119 -12.54 -9.82 -4.55
C VAL A 119 -11.14 -9.20 -4.42
N ILE A 120 -11.02 -8.24 -3.50
CA ILE A 120 -9.72 -7.61 -3.20
C ILE A 120 -8.88 -8.54 -2.34
N GLN A 121 -7.77 -9.01 -2.90
CA GLN A 121 -6.79 -9.89 -2.26
C GLN A 121 -5.58 -9.10 -1.73
N SER A 122 -4.95 -9.62 -0.68
CA SER A 122 -3.68 -9.11 -0.13
C SER A 122 -3.06 -10.12 0.84
N TRP A 123 -1.74 -10.05 1.06
CA TRP A 123 -1.03 -10.68 2.20
C TRP A 123 -0.89 -12.21 2.20
N HIS A 124 -1.24 -12.91 1.12
CA HIS A 124 -1.13 -14.36 1.05
C HIS A 124 -0.27 -14.81 -0.14
N PHE A 125 0.25 -16.04 -0.06
CA PHE A 125 1.13 -16.66 -1.05
C PHE A 125 2.37 -15.79 -1.37
N GLY A 126 2.59 -15.43 -2.64
CA GLY A 126 3.74 -14.64 -3.08
C GLY A 126 3.70 -13.15 -2.73
N ALA A 127 2.71 -12.69 -1.96
CA ALA A 127 2.53 -11.27 -1.74
C ALA A 127 3.62 -10.67 -0.83
N ALA A 128 4.39 -9.74 -1.37
CA ALA A 128 5.42 -8.99 -0.66
C ALA A 128 5.75 -7.69 -1.37
N MET A 129 6.30 -6.72 -0.64
CA MET A 129 6.78 -5.46 -1.21
C MET A 129 8.22 -5.18 -0.80
N ILE A 130 9.03 -4.69 -1.73
CA ILE A 130 10.28 -4.00 -1.46
C ILE A 130 10.00 -2.51 -1.42
N VAL A 131 10.55 -1.83 -0.40
CA VAL A 131 10.43 -0.39 -0.22
C VAL A 131 11.79 0.26 -0.48
N GLU A 132 11.84 1.13 -1.49
CA GLU A 132 13.00 1.97 -1.81
C GLU A 132 12.71 3.40 -1.36
N GLU A 133 13.58 3.98 -0.53
CA GLU A 133 13.52 5.40 -0.19
C GLU A 133 13.98 6.24 -1.40
N ILE A 134 13.19 7.25 -1.76
CA ILE A 134 13.47 8.18 -2.86
C ILE A 134 13.35 9.62 -2.37
N GLU A 135 13.70 10.60 -3.21
CA GLU A 135 13.53 12.00 -2.84
C GLU A 135 12.05 12.29 -2.50
N ASN A 136 11.81 12.81 -1.29
CA ASN A 136 10.49 13.17 -0.78
C ASN A 136 9.48 12.01 -0.69
N GLY A 137 9.90 10.75 -0.69
CA GLY A 137 8.94 9.65 -0.68
C GLY A 137 9.54 8.26 -0.76
N ARG A 138 8.72 7.31 -1.21
CA ARG A 138 9.10 5.90 -1.39
C ARG A 138 8.63 5.38 -2.73
N ARG A 139 9.40 4.45 -3.29
CA ARG A 139 9.00 3.58 -4.41
C ARG A 139 8.76 2.16 -3.87
N TYR A 140 7.73 1.53 -4.40
CA TYR A 140 7.29 0.20 -4.00
C TYR A 140 7.38 -0.72 -5.21
N TYR A 141 8.05 -1.85 -5.03
CA TYR A 141 8.14 -2.95 -5.99
C TYR A 141 7.42 -4.13 -5.37
N CYS A 142 6.35 -4.60 -6.00
CA CYS A 142 5.39 -5.49 -5.36
C CYS A 142 5.21 -6.79 -6.13
N ASN A 143 5.00 -7.86 -5.38
CA ASN A 143 4.44 -9.11 -5.86
C ASN A 143 3.01 -9.31 -5.35
N ASP A 144 2.15 -9.86 -6.20
CA ASP A 144 0.81 -10.32 -5.89
C ASP A 144 0.83 -11.76 -5.34
N GLY A 145 -0.30 -12.47 -5.39
CA GLY A 145 -0.40 -13.83 -4.87
C GLY A 145 0.34 -14.89 -5.69
N HIS A 146 0.84 -14.57 -6.89
CA HIS A 146 1.62 -15.51 -7.69
C HIS A 146 2.90 -15.91 -6.99
N PRO A 147 3.29 -17.19 -7.04
CA PRO A 147 4.50 -17.66 -6.41
C PRO A 147 5.70 -17.29 -7.28
N ASP A 148 6.06 -16.01 -7.37
CA ASP A 148 7.29 -15.55 -8.00
C ASP A 148 8.02 -14.55 -7.09
N GLU A 149 9.06 -13.90 -7.61
CA GLU A 149 9.94 -13.00 -6.84
C GLU A 149 10.57 -11.90 -7.70
N ASN A 150 9.90 -11.48 -8.78
CA ASN A 150 10.40 -10.44 -9.68
C ASN A 150 10.11 -9.01 -9.15
N PHE A 151 9.11 -8.86 -8.26
CA PHE A 151 8.64 -7.60 -7.68
C PHE A 151 8.22 -6.57 -8.73
N ASP A 152 7.60 -7.01 -9.83
CA ASP A 152 7.18 -6.13 -10.91
C ASP A 152 5.69 -6.18 -11.29
N ASP A 153 4.88 -6.91 -10.51
CA ASP A 153 3.42 -6.96 -10.69
C ASP A 153 2.81 -5.56 -10.63
N ILE A 154 3.20 -4.78 -9.62
CA ILE A 154 2.94 -3.34 -9.58
C ILE A 154 4.12 -2.58 -9.00
N VAL A 155 4.51 -1.53 -9.71
CA VAL A 155 5.49 -0.54 -9.27
C VAL A 155 4.80 0.82 -9.15
N PHE A 156 4.89 1.43 -7.97
CA PHE A 156 4.29 2.74 -7.71
C PHE A 156 5.15 3.56 -6.77
N THR A 157 4.91 4.87 -6.77
CA THR A 157 5.56 5.81 -5.84
C THR A 157 4.54 6.52 -4.97
N VAL A 158 4.96 6.87 -3.76
CA VAL A 158 4.24 7.74 -2.83
C VAL A 158 5.19 8.86 -2.42
N THR A 159 4.93 10.07 -2.88
CA THR A 159 5.79 11.25 -2.66
C THR A 159 5.03 12.38 -2.00
N LYS A 160 5.65 13.07 -1.05
CA LYS A 160 5.15 14.30 -0.45
C LYS A 160 5.13 15.42 -1.47
N LEU A 161 4.03 16.15 -1.53
CA LEU A 161 3.95 17.41 -2.25
C LEU A 161 4.44 18.54 -1.33
N LYS A 162 5.22 19.47 -1.88
CA LYS A 162 5.79 20.61 -1.16
C LYS A 162 4.73 21.68 -0.91
#